data_AF-A0A7C6F934-F1
#
_entry.id   AF-A0A7C6F934-F1
#
_cell.length_a   1.000
_cell.length_b   1.000
_cell.length_c   1.000
_cell.angle_alpha   90.00
_cell.angle_beta   90.00
_cell.angle_gamma   90.00
#
_symmetry.space_group_name_H-M   'P 1'
#
loop_
_entity.id
_entity.type
_entity.pdbx_description
1 polymer ?
#
loop_
_entity_poly.entity_id
_entity_poly.type
_entity_poly.pdbx_seq_one_letter_code
_entity_poly.pdbx_strand_id
1 'polypeptide(L)'
;AIAAAAEIACIPETPTDIKEIVDRLRALKARGKTSVMMVVAEGDERGGAANLQKALCEHGCPYEARILALGHLQRGGSPVPQDRILASRLGNYAVDAILQGKSGVMAGEQKGELTLTPFEDTFAGHRPVPQAYVNLLETLAT
;
A
#
# COMPACT_ATOMS: atom_id res chain seq x y z
N ALA A 1 -1.14 2.00 6.12
CA ALA A 1 -0.22 2.29 7.24
C ALA A 1 -0.59 3.59 7.95
N ILE A 2 -0.51 4.76 7.29
CA ILE A 2 -0.80 6.07 7.90
C ILE A 2 -2.19 6.14 8.54
N ALA A 3 -3.25 5.78 7.79
CA ALA A 3 -4.63 5.81 8.31
C ALA A 3 -4.86 4.86 9.49
N ALA A 4 -4.05 3.81 9.61
CA ALA A 4 -4.12 2.85 10.70
C ALA A 4 -3.20 3.23 11.87
N ALA A 5 -2.41 4.31 11.76
CA ALA A 5 -1.35 4.67 12.70
C ALA A 5 -0.33 3.55 12.93
N ALA A 6 0.02 2.81 11.87
CA ALA A 6 1.08 1.81 11.91
C ALA A 6 2.45 2.49 12.06
N GLU A 7 3.32 1.93 12.92
CA GLU A 7 4.67 2.46 13.10
C GLU A 7 5.63 2.07 11.96
N ILE A 8 5.37 0.94 11.31
CA ILE A 8 6.22 0.40 10.25
C ILE A 8 5.35 -0.08 9.09
N ALA A 9 5.75 0.27 7.87
CA ALA A 9 5.19 -0.26 6.64
C ALA A 9 6.30 -0.94 5.84
N CYS A 10 6.08 -2.19 5.44
CA CYS A 10 6.96 -2.92 4.52
C CYS A 10 6.24 -3.01 3.18
N ILE A 11 6.76 -2.32 2.17
CA ILE A 11 6.17 -2.24 0.81
C ILE A 11 7.25 -2.57 -0.23
N PRO A 12 6.89 -3.10 -1.41
CA PRO A 12 7.87 -3.52 -2.43
C PRO A 12 8.81 -2.40 -2.88
N GLU A 13 8.37 -1.15 -2.79
CA GLU A 13 9.13 0.02 -3.23
C GLU A 13 10.19 0.49 -2.23
N THR A 14 10.20 -0.03 -1.00
CA THR A 14 11.16 0.35 0.05
C THR A 14 11.90 -0.87 0.58
N PRO A 15 13.23 -0.83 0.72
CA PRO A 15 14.00 -1.98 1.18
C PRO A 15 13.65 -2.35 2.62
N THR A 16 13.31 -3.61 2.84
CA THR A 16 12.99 -4.17 4.17
C THR A 16 14.28 -4.71 4.81
N ASP A 17 14.95 -3.92 5.66
CA ASP A 17 16.08 -4.37 6.50
C ASP A 17 15.58 -4.81 7.90
N ILE A 18 15.74 -6.10 8.19
CA ILE A 18 15.32 -6.69 9.48
C ILE A 18 16.07 -6.07 10.65
N LYS A 19 17.36 -5.80 10.49
CA LYS A 19 18.17 -5.27 11.58
C LYS A 19 17.70 -3.87 11.95
N GLU A 20 17.46 -3.03 10.95
CA GLU A 20 16.91 -1.69 11.13
C GLU A 20 15.52 -1.75 11.79
N ILE A 21 14.65 -2.65 11.32
CA ILE A 21 13.32 -2.84 11.92
C ILE A 21 13.43 -3.25 13.39
N VAL A 22 14.29 -4.21 13.72
CA VAL A 22 14.48 -4.66 15.11
C VAL A 22 15.03 -3.55 15.99
N ASP A 23 16.00 -2.77 15.51
CA ASP A 23 16.55 -1.65 16.26
C ASP A 23 15.50 -0.55 16.48
N ARG A 24 14.64 -0.30 15.48
CA ARG A 24 13.48 0.60 15.62
C ARG A 24 12.46 0.09 16.63
N LEU A 25 12.15 -1.21 16.62
CA LEU A 25 11.27 -1.83 17.62
C LEU A 25 11.84 -1.73 19.04
N ARG A 26 13.15 -1.89 19.21
CA ARG A 26 13.83 -1.68 20.52
C ARG A 26 13.70 -0.23 20.98
N ALA A 27 13.91 0.73 20.09
CA ALA A 27 13.75 2.14 20.40
C ALA A 27 12.31 2.49 20.82
N LEU A 28 11.31 1.95 20.12
CA LEU A 28 9.89 2.11 20.47
C LEU A 28 9.57 1.53 21.86
N LYS A 29 10.11 0.35 22.17
CA LYS A 29 9.91 -0.27 23.49
C LYS A 29 10.58 0.56 24.60
N ALA A 30 11.78 1.09 24.35
CA ALA A 30 12.48 1.96 25.29
C ALA A 30 11.71 3.27 25.56
N ARG A 31 10.93 3.76 24.59
CA ARG A 31 10.01 4.90 24.75
C ARG A 31 8.71 4.55 25.49
N GLY A 32 8.51 3.28 25.87
CA GLY A 32 7.35 2.82 26.63
C GLY A 32 6.18 2.31 25.79
N LYS A 33 6.33 2.15 24.46
CA LYS A 33 5.25 1.55 23.64
C LYS A 33 5.04 0.08 23.98
N THR A 34 3.82 -0.25 24.37
CA THR A 34 3.40 -1.60 24.77
C THR A 34 3.05 -2.50 23.58
N SER A 35 2.52 -1.91 22.51
CA SER A 35 2.22 -2.59 21.24
C SER A 35 2.73 -1.77 20.05
N VAL A 36 2.96 -2.47 18.94
CA VAL A 36 3.40 -1.90 17.67
C VAL A 36 2.59 -2.56 16.56
N MET A 37 2.11 -1.78 15.60
CA MET A 37 1.44 -2.29 14.41
C MET A 37 2.35 -2.14 13.19
N MET A 38 2.54 -3.26 12.50
CA MET A 38 3.25 -3.31 11.23
C MET A 38 2.29 -3.67 10.11
N VAL A 39 2.38 -2.96 8.98
CA VAL A 39 1.62 -3.26 7.77
C VAL A 39 2.59 -3.80 6.72
N VAL A 40 2.34 -4.99 6.21
CA VAL A 40 3.21 -5.67 5.25
C VAL A 40 2.41 -5.89 3.97
N ALA A 41 2.90 -5.37 2.85
CA ALA A 41 2.34 -5.65 1.53
C ALA A 41 2.59 -7.11 1.14
N GLU A 42 1.63 -7.74 0.45
CA GLU A 42 1.76 -9.14 0.02
C GLU A 42 2.91 -9.37 -0.96
N GLY A 43 3.24 -8.35 -1.77
CA GLY A 43 4.35 -8.36 -2.71
C GLY A 43 5.70 -7.98 -2.08
N ASP A 44 5.80 -7.84 -0.76
CA ASP A 44 7.07 -7.57 -0.10
C ASP A 44 8.08 -8.70 -0.39
N GLU A 45 9.31 -8.29 -0.74
CA GLU A 45 10.37 -9.15 -1.28
C GLU A 45 10.74 -10.34 -0.38
N ARG A 46 10.41 -10.27 0.93
CA ARG A 46 10.73 -11.33 1.89
C ARG A 46 9.69 -12.45 1.94
N GLY A 47 8.66 -12.41 1.09
CA GLY A 47 7.62 -13.45 1.04
C GLY A 47 6.53 -13.26 2.10
N GLY A 48 6.20 -11.99 2.38
CA GLY A 48 5.06 -11.60 3.22
C GLY A 48 5.28 -11.71 4.74
N ALA A 49 4.20 -11.48 5.49
CA ALA A 49 4.24 -11.30 6.94
C ALA A 49 4.76 -12.51 7.73
N ALA A 50 4.59 -13.74 7.23
CA ALA A 50 5.05 -14.98 7.87
C ALA A 50 6.58 -15.07 7.95
N ASN A 51 7.25 -14.84 6.82
CA ASN A 51 8.70 -14.86 6.77
C ASN A 51 9.30 -13.68 7.55
N LEU A 52 8.66 -12.50 7.47
CA LEU A 52 9.07 -11.35 8.26
C LEU A 52 9.01 -11.64 9.76
N GLN A 53 7.91 -12.23 10.26
CA GLN A 53 7.78 -12.62 11.67
C GLN A 53 8.91 -13.57 12.09
N LYS A 54 9.19 -14.61 11.30
CA LYS A 54 10.27 -15.56 11.59
C LYS A 54 11.62 -14.84 11.70
N ALA A 55 11.94 -13.99 10.72
CA ALA A 55 13.19 -13.24 10.71
C ALA A 55 13.30 -12.27 11.90
N LEU A 56 12.22 -11.59 12.27
CA LEU A 56 12.18 -10.70 13.44
C LEU A 56 12.44 -11.46 14.73
N CYS A 57 11.84 -12.65 14.90
CA CYS A 57 12.08 -13.51 16.06
C CYS A 57 13.55 -13.95 16.14
N GLU A 58 14.14 -14.39 15.02
CA GLU A 58 15.55 -14.80 14.95
C GLU A 58 16.53 -13.67 15.29
N HIS A 59 16.16 -12.42 14.97
CA HIS A 59 17.00 -11.24 15.23
C HIS A 59 16.75 -10.60 16.61
N GLY A 60 15.96 -11.25 17.47
CA GLY A 60 15.72 -10.78 18.84
C GLY A 60 14.78 -9.58 18.90
N CYS A 61 13.69 -9.63 18.14
CA CYS A 61 12.57 -8.70 18.28
C CYS A 61 12.08 -8.68 19.74
N PRO A 62 11.87 -7.48 20.34
CA PRO A 62 11.50 -7.39 21.75
C PRO A 62 9.99 -7.55 22.00
N TYR A 63 9.19 -7.84 20.97
CA TYR A 63 7.74 -8.02 21.04
C TYR A 63 7.35 -9.44 20.60
N GLU A 64 6.27 -9.98 21.18
CA GLU A 64 5.60 -11.17 20.65
C GLU A 64 4.81 -10.78 19.40
N ALA A 65 5.30 -11.17 18.23
CA ALA A 65 4.68 -10.82 16.95
C ALA A 65 3.49 -11.75 16.64
N ARG A 66 2.37 -11.18 16.18
CA ARG A 66 1.20 -11.92 15.68
C ARG A 66 0.86 -11.47 14.27
N ILE A 67 0.49 -12.41 13.42
CA ILE A 67 0.16 -12.15 12.02
C ILE A 67 -1.35 -12.21 11.83
N LEU A 68 -1.88 -11.24 11.09
CA LEU A 68 -3.22 -11.27 10.55
C LEU A 68 -3.15 -11.09 9.04
N ALA A 69 -3.44 -12.15 8.29
CA ALA A 69 -3.56 -12.09 6.83
C ALA A 69 -5.01 -11.80 6.45
N LEU A 70 -5.27 -10.66 5.80
CA LEU A 70 -6.62 -10.26 5.39
C LEU A 70 -7.12 -11.03 4.17
N GLY A 71 -6.24 -11.30 3.20
CA GLY A 71 -6.53 -12.08 2.00
C GLY A 71 -7.73 -11.55 1.21
N HIS A 72 -8.56 -12.46 0.71
CA HIS A 72 -9.70 -12.16 -0.17
C HIS A 72 -10.77 -11.23 0.45
N LEU A 73 -10.77 -11.05 1.76
CA LEU A 73 -11.67 -10.11 2.44
C LEU A 73 -11.54 -8.69 1.85
N GLN A 74 -10.34 -8.29 1.43
CA GLN A 74 -10.06 -6.99 0.84
C GLN A 74 -10.71 -6.77 -0.54
N ARG A 75 -11.15 -7.85 -1.21
CA ARG A 75 -11.80 -7.80 -2.53
C ARG A 75 -13.32 -7.82 -2.44
N GLY A 76 -13.88 -8.07 -1.25
CA GLY A 76 -15.32 -8.14 -1.01
C GLY A 76 -15.87 -6.87 -0.33
N GLY A 77 -17.19 -6.85 -0.12
CA GLY A 77 -17.89 -5.73 0.49
C GLY A 77 -18.62 -4.83 -0.52
N SER A 78 -19.54 -4.01 -0.02
CA SER A 78 -20.23 -3.03 -0.87
C SER A 78 -19.30 -1.84 -1.13
N PRO A 79 -19.15 -1.38 -2.39
CA PRO A 79 -18.26 -0.26 -2.71
C PRO A 79 -18.67 1.01 -1.97
N VAL A 80 -17.68 1.78 -1.53
CA VAL A 80 -17.91 3.08 -0.88
C VAL A 80 -18.44 4.11 -1.89
N PRO A 81 -19.06 5.23 -1.47
CA PRO A 81 -19.62 6.21 -2.40
C PRO A 81 -18.64 6.71 -3.46
N GLN A 82 -17.37 6.92 -3.08
CA GLN A 82 -16.32 7.38 -3.98
C GLN A 82 -16.07 6.38 -5.13
N ASP A 83 -15.99 5.08 -4.82
CA ASP A 83 -15.80 4.02 -5.83
C ASP A 83 -16.99 3.97 -6.80
N ARG A 84 -18.22 4.13 -6.29
CA ARG A 84 -19.43 4.15 -7.13
C ARG A 84 -19.42 5.34 -8.08
N ILE A 85 -19.13 6.54 -7.57
CA ILE A 85 -19.06 7.76 -8.39
C ILE A 85 -17.97 7.63 -9.45
N LEU A 86 -16.77 7.15 -9.07
CA LEU A 86 -15.67 6.96 -9.99
C LEU A 86 -16.02 5.94 -11.08
N ALA A 87 -16.57 4.78 -10.71
CA ALA A 87 -16.97 3.74 -11.64
C ALA A 87 -18.02 4.26 -12.65
N SER A 88 -19.04 5.01 -12.19
CA SER A 88 -20.03 5.61 -13.07
C SER A 88 -19.43 6.64 -14.02
N ARG A 89 -18.54 7.51 -13.53
CA ARG A 89 -17.83 8.51 -14.36
C ARG A 89 -16.96 7.86 -15.42
N LEU A 90 -16.16 6.86 -15.04
CA LEU A 90 -15.28 6.14 -15.96
C LEU A 90 -16.06 5.34 -16.99
N GLY A 91 -17.15 4.68 -16.58
CA GLY A 91 -18.01 3.93 -17.49
C GLY A 91 -18.65 4.83 -18.55
N ASN A 92 -19.21 5.97 -18.15
CA ASN A 92 -19.77 6.95 -19.09
C ASN A 92 -18.69 7.48 -20.05
N TYR A 93 -17.55 7.89 -19.51
CA TYR A 93 -16.45 8.45 -20.30
C TYR A 93 -15.87 7.46 -21.31
N ALA A 94 -15.80 6.17 -20.95
CA ALA A 94 -15.38 5.12 -21.88
C ALA A 94 -16.37 4.95 -23.04
N VAL A 95 -17.68 5.01 -22.77
CA VAL A 95 -18.70 4.96 -23.83
C VAL A 95 -18.59 6.18 -24.75
N ASP A 96 -18.46 7.38 -24.19
CA ASP A 96 -18.28 8.61 -24.98
C ASP A 96 -17.03 8.54 -25.88
N ALA A 97 -15.92 8.00 -25.35
CA ALA A 97 -14.70 7.80 -26.12
C ALA A 97 -14.90 6.84 -27.30
N ILE A 98 -15.61 5.72 -27.09
CA ILE A 98 -15.93 4.77 -28.16
C ILE A 98 -16.81 5.44 -29.23
N LEU A 99 -17.82 6.22 -28.84
CA LEU A 99 -18.70 6.95 -29.76
C LEU A 99 -17.92 7.98 -30.59
N GLN A 100 -16.85 8.55 -30.05
CA GLN A 100 -15.92 9.44 -30.74
C GLN A 100 -14.89 8.70 -31.60
N GLY A 101 -15.02 7.38 -31.76
CA GLY A 101 -14.13 6.55 -32.57
C GLY A 101 -12.76 6.28 -31.93
N LYS A 102 -12.60 6.52 -30.62
CA LYS A 102 -11.37 6.19 -29.90
C LYS A 102 -11.31 4.69 -29.63
N SER A 103 -10.13 4.11 -29.76
CA SER A 103 -9.85 2.70 -29.46
C SER A 103 -8.41 2.54 -28.96
N GLY A 104 -8.08 1.39 -28.37
CA GLY A 104 -6.73 1.13 -27.85
C GLY A 104 -6.31 2.00 -26.66
N VAL A 105 -7.29 2.55 -25.92
CA VAL A 105 -7.06 3.46 -24.79
C VAL A 105 -7.79 2.98 -23.53
N MET A 106 -7.19 3.26 -22.38
CA MET A 106 -7.77 3.07 -21.06
C MET A 106 -8.37 4.39 -20.56
N ALA A 107 -9.64 4.36 -20.16
CA ALA A 107 -10.25 5.43 -19.39
C ALA A 107 -9.76 5.38 -17.93
N GLY A 108 -9.27 6.49 -17.41
CA GLY A 108 -8.80 6.61 -16.04
C GLY A 108 -9.01 8.02 -15.49
N GLU A 109 -8.59 8.22 -14.24
CA GLU A 109 -8.55 9.54 -13.61
C GLU A 109 -7.10 9.91 -13.27
N GLN A 110 -6.68 11.09 -13.69
CA GLN A 110 -5.38 11.66 -13.34
C GLN A 110 -5.59 13.05 -12.74
N LYS A 111 -5.08 13.27 -11.51
CA LYS A 111 -5.22 14.53 -10.77
C LYS A 111 -6.67 15.05 -10.67
N GLY A 112 -7.65 14.13 -10.59
CA GLY A 112 -9.08 14.44 -10.49
C GLY A 112 -9.81 14.60 -11.83
N GLU A 113 -9.08 14.52 -12.95
CA GLU A 113 -9.66 14.66 -14.29
C GLU A 113 -9.69 13.35 -15.07
N LEU A 114 -10.79 13.14 -15.80
CA LEU A 114 -10.97 11.96 -16.65
C LEU A 114 -10.05 12.06 -17.86
N THR A 115 -9.27 11.01 -18.10
CA THR A 115 -8.22 10.98 -19.12
C THR A 115 -8.25 9.66 -19.87
N LEU A 116 -7.95 9.70 -21.18
CA LEU A 116 -7.69 8.51 -21.99
C LEU A 116 -6.18 8.31 -22.12
N THR A 117 -5.69 7.13 -21.75
CA THR A 117 -4.27 6.76 -21.84
C THR A 117 -4.11 5.61 -22.82
N PRO A 118 -3.22 5.69 -23.84
CA PRO A 118 -2.93 4.56 -24.72
C PRO A 118 -2.52 3.32 -23.92
N PHE A 119 -2.97 2.13 -24.32
CA PHE A 119 -2.69 0.91 -23.55
C PHE A 119 -1.20 0.65 -23.36
N GLU A 120 -0.37 0.94 -24.36
CA GLU A 120 1.08 0.78 -24.31
C GLU A 120 1.70 1.55 -23.13
N ASP A 121 1.17 2.74 -22.81
CA ASP A 121 1.66 3.58 -21.72
C ASP A 121 1.18 3.11 -20.35
N THR A 122 0.13 2.30 -20.27
CA THR A 122 -0.49 1.88 -18.99
C THR A 122 0.34 0.87 -18.21
N PHE A 123 1.19 0.10 -18.89
CA PHE A 123 2.04 -0.93 -18.27
C PHE A 123 3.54 -0.67 -18.42
N ALA A 124 3.93 0.44 -19.06
CA ALA A 124 5.34 0.76 -19.35
C ALA A 124 6.14 1.21 -18.11
N GLY A 125 5.48 1.58 -17.01
CA GLY A 125 6.15 2.14 -15.84
C GLY A 125 5.55 1.73 -14.51
N HIS A 126 6.39 1.73 -13.47
CA HIS A 126 5.94 1.61 -12.08
C HIS A 126 5.63 2.99 -11.52
N ARG A 127 4.51 3.11 -10.81
CA ARG A 127 4.16 4.34 -10.10
C ARG A 127 4.90 4.35 -8.76
N PRO A 128 5.88 5.27 -8.55
CA PRO A 128 6.58 5.33 -7.28
C PRO A 128 5.63 5.79 -6.17
N VAL A 129 5.89 5.33 -4.95
CA VAL A 129 5.18 5.84 -3.76
C VAL A 129 5.62 7.28 -3.51
N PRO A 130 4.68 8.24 -3.34
CA PRO A 130 5.04 9.62 -3.04
C PRO A 130 5.86 9.73 -1.75
N GLN A 131 7.07 10.31 -1.83
CA GLN A 131 7.97 10.44 -0.68
C GLN A 131 7.33 11.20 0.49
N ALA A 132 6.42 12.13 0.21
CA ALA A 132 5.66 12.83 1.23
C ALA A 132 4.90 11.88 2.18
N TYR A 133 4.39 10.75 1.68
CA TYR A 133 3.72 9.76 2.52
C TYR A 133 4.69 8.91 3.33
N VAL A 134 5.86 8.59 2.78
CA VAL A 134 6.92 7.88 3.51
C VAL A 134 7.41 8.74 4.68
N ASN A 135 7.73 10.01 4.41
CA ASN A 135 8.18 10.97 5.43
C ASN A 135 7.08 11.21 6.49
N LEU A 136 5.81 11.28 6.07
CA LEU A 136 4.68 11.44 6.99
C LEU A 136 4.55 10.22 7.90
N LEU A 137 4.69 9.01 7.38
CA LEU A 137 4.67 7.80 8.18
C LEU A 137 5.78 7.81 9.23
N GLU A 138 7.01 8.16 8.84
CA GLU A 138 8.16 8.25 9.77
C GLU A 138 7.94 9.28 10.87
N THR A 139 7.36 10.43 10.53
CA THR A 139 7.07 11.52 11.47
C THR A 139 6.00 11.11 12.48
N LEU A 140 4.96 10.40 12.04
CA LEU A 140 3.86 9.98 12.92
C LEU A 140 4.17 8.72 13.74
N ALA A 141 5.16 7.93 13.31
CA ALA A 141 5.55 6.67 13.94
C ALA A 141 6.47 6.83 15.17
N THR A 142 6.76 8.06 15.60
CA THR A 142 7.66 8.35 16.74
C THR A 142 7.09 7.99 18.11
#